data_AF-A0A8T5KXL7-F1
#
_entry.id   AF-A0A8T5KXL7-F1
#
_cell.length_a   1.000
_cell.length_b   1.000
_cell.length_c   1.000
_cell.angle_alpha   90.00
_cell.angle_beta   90.00
_cell.angle_gamma   90.00
#
_symmetry.space_group_name_H-M   'P 1'
#
loop_
_entity.id
_entity.type
_entity.pdbx_description
1 polymer ?
#
loop_
_entity_poly.entity_id
_entity_poly.type
_entity_poly.pdbx_seq_one_letter_code
_entity_poly.pdbx_strand_id
1 'polypeptide(L)' 'MEEENIFNEDDEELEDVEVLEFGLDDEEIDELIEKLNNLKKTKESFEFDIDGNNELLIKYEQLEEGEESE' A
#
# COMPACT_ATOMS: atom_id res chain seq x y z
N MET A 1 22.15 15.10 -41.38
CA MET A 1 21.53 15.43 -40.10
C MET A 1 21.14 14.11 -39.52
N GLU A 2 21.94 13.65 -38.57
CA GLU A 2 21.72 12.44 -37.80
C GLU A 2 20.58 12.74 -36.83
N GLU A 3 19.47 12.03 -36.94
CA GLU A 3 18.47 11.95 -35.88
C GLU A 3 18.85 10.74 -35.02
N GLU A 4 19.73 10.98 -34.05
CA GLU A 4 19.95 10.06 -32.94
C GLU A 4 18.68 10.05 -32.08
N ASN A 5 17.81 9.06 -32.32
CA ASN A 5 16.84 8.65 -31.33
C ASN A 5 17.58 7.82 -30.27
N ILE A 6 18.03 8.49 -29.22
CA ILE A 6 18.52 7.87 -27.99
C ILE A 6 17.29 7.38 -27.22
N PHE A 7 16.80 6.19 -27.56
CA PHE A 7 16.03 5.37 -26.61
C PHE A 7 17.05 4.65 -25.75
N ASN A 8 17.46 5.29 -24.64
CA ASN A 8 18.22 4.60 -23.60
C ASN A 8 17.25 3.70 -22.83
N GLU A 9 17.49 2.41 -22.99
CA GLU A 9 17.43 1.32 -22.00
C GLU A 9 16.78 1.68 -20.65
N ASP A 10 15.60 1.14 -20.42
CA ASP A 10 15.27 0.31 -19.25
C ASP A 10 13.95 -0.38 -19.57
N ASP A 11 14.03 -1.40 -20.42
CA ASP A 11 12.99 -2.43 -20.57
C ASP A 11 13.12 -3.33 -19.33
N GLU A 12 12.91 -2.75 -18.14
CA GLU A 12 12.63 -3.52 -16.94
C GLU A 12 11.32 -4.22 -17.22
N GLU A 13 11.37 -5.56 -17.35
CA GLU A 13 10.22 -6.43 -17.26
C GLU A 13 9.43 -6.01 -16.02
N LEU A 14 8.43 -5.13 -16.19
CA LEU A 14 7.43 -4.86 -15.17
C LEU A 14 6.69 -6.19 -15.01
N GLU A 15 7.18 -7.02 -14.08
CA GLU A 15 6.50 -8.23 -13.66
C GLU A 15 5.02 -7.88 -13.52
N ASP A 16 4.16 -8.57 -14.27
CA ASP A 16 2.71 -8.38 -14.23
C ASP A 16 2.26 -8.56 -12.77
N VAL A 17 2.09 -7.45 -12.03
CA VAL A 17 1.61 -7.50 -10.66
C VAL A 17 0.15 -7.88 -10.73
N GLU A 18 -0.19 -9.08 -10.22
CA GLU A 18 -1.56 -9.52 -10.10
C GLU A 18 -2.30 -8.61 -9.08
N VAL A 19 -3.14 -7.72 -9.59
CA VAL A 19 -3.98 -6.84 -8.77
C VAL A 19 -5.27 -7.57 -8.41
N LEU A 20 -5.49 -7.80 -7.12
CA LEU A 20 -6.78 -8.25 -6.60
C LEU A 20 -7.70 -7.04 -6.39
N GLU A 21 -8.87 -7.08 -7.04
CA GLU A 21 -9.95 -6.10 -6.86
C GLU A 21 -10.97 -6.64 -5.86
N PHE A 22 -11.36 -5.80 -4.90
CA PHE A 22 -12.40 -6.08 -3.92
C PHE A 22 -13.29 -4.86 -3.72
N GLY A 23 -14.56 -5.10 -3.41
CA GLY A 23 -15.54 -4.06 -3.08
C GLY A 23 -15.84 -4.09 -1.58
N LEU A 24 -16.10 -2.92 -1.01
CA LEU A 24 -16.59 -2.77 0.35
C LEU A 24 -17.95 -2.08 0.31
N ASP A 25 -18.86 -2.51 1.17
CA ASP A 25 -20.11 -1.80 1.41
C ASP A 25 -19.94 -0.64 2.42
N ASP A 26 -21.01 0.12 2.64
CA ASP A 26 -20.99 1.29 3.53
C ASP A 26 -20.64 0.91 4.98
N GLU A 27 -21.08 -0.26 5.47
CA GLU A 27 -20.82 -0.73 6.84
C GLU A 27 -19.34 -1.14 7.00
N GLU A 28 -18.80 -1.85 6.01
CA GLU A 28 -17.40 -2.28 5.96
C GLU A 28 -16.44 -1.07 5.84
N ILE A 29 -16.83 -0.05 5.07
CA ILE A 29 -16.08 1.21 4.97
C ILE A 29 -16.01 1.91 6.33
N ASP A 30 -17.14 2.03 7.03
CA ASP A 30 -17.19 2.66 8.34
C ASP A 30 -16.33 1.89 9.37
N GLU A 31 -16.38 0.55 9.34
CA GLU A 31 -15.52 -0.30 10.18
C GLU A 31 -14.03 -0.07 9.89
N LEU A 32 -13.63 -0.06 8.62
CA LEU A 32 -12.24 0.17 8.22
C LEU A 32 -11.76 1.54 8.69
N ILE A 33 -12.59 2.57 8.54
CA ILE A 33 -12.28 3.94 9.02
C ILE A 33 -12.08 3.96 10.53
N GLU A 34 -12.92 3.27 11.31
CA GLU A 34 -12.76 3.18 12.77
C GLU A 34 -11.44 2.50 13.14
N LYS A 35 -11.14 1.35 12.54
CA LYS A 35 -9.89 0.61 12.79
C LYS A 35 -8.65 1.44 12.44
N LEU A 36 -8.66 2.16 11.32
CA LEU A 36 -7.58 3.08 10.92
C LEU A 36 -7.41 4.25 11.90
N ASN A 37 -8.51 4.79 12.42
CA ASN A 37 -8.45 5.83 13.45
C ASN A 37 -7.86 5.30 14.77
N ASN A 38 -8.16 4.05 15.14
CA ASN A 38 -7.57 3.40 16.30
C ASN A 38 -6.08 3.13 16.09
N LEU A 39 -5.68 2.62 14.91
CA LEU A 39 -4.27 2.43 14.52
C LEU A 39 -3.45 3.71 14.69
N LYS A 40 -3.98 4.87 14.30
CA LYS A 40 -3.30 6.16 14.49
C LYS A 40 -3.07 6.51 15.96
N LYS A 41 -3.95 6.09 16.86
CA LYS A 41 -3.89 6.40 18.30
C LYS A 41 -3.05 5.40 19.08
N THR A 42 -3.29 4.10 18.87
CA THR A 42 -2.68 3.02 19.66
C THR A 42 -1.40 2.50 19.04
N LYS A 43 -1.24 2.68 17.72
CA LYS A 43 -0.15 2.08 16.91
C LYS A 43 -0.19 0.54 16.87
N GLU A 44 -1.29 -0.05 17.30
CA GLU A 44 -1.49 -1.50 17.28
C GLU A 44 -1.98 -1.94 15.90
N SER A 45 -1.34 -2.98 15.34
CA SER A 45 -1.76 -3.59 14.09
C SER A 45 -3.13 -4.24 14.20
N PHE A 46 -3.85 -4.32 13.09
CA PHE A 46 -5.13 -5.01 13.02
C PHE A 46 -5.28 -5.79 11.71
N GLU A 47 -6.16 -6.79 11.76
CA GLU A 47 -6.60 -7.59 10.63
C GLU A 47 -7.94 -7.06 10.10
N PHE A 48 -8.09 -7.05 8.78
CA PHE A 48 -9.31 -6.64 8.10
C PHE A 48 -9.67 -7.68 7.04
N ASP A 49 -10.78 -8.37 7.24
CA ASP A 49 -11.34 -9.31 6.28
C ASP A 49 -11.92 -8.53 5.09
N ILE A 50 -11.63 -9.01 3.87
CA ILE A 50 -12.04 -8.36 2.63
C ILE A 50 -13.21 -9.10 1.95
N ASP A 51 -13.17 -10.43 1.92
CA ASP A 51 -14.10 -11.26 1.13
C ASP A 51 -14.36 -12.65 1.73
N GLY A 52 -13.96 -12.88 2.99
CA GLY A 52 -14.02 -14.15 3.71
C GLY A 52 -12.94 -15.17 3.34
N ASN A 53 -12.10 -14.89 2.34
CA ASN A 53 -10.95 -15.71 1.96
C ASN A 53 -9.62 -14.95 2.10
N ASN A 54 -9.66 -13.63 2.05
CA ASN A 54 -8.50 -12.75 2.06
C ASN A 54 -8.59 -11.75 3.21
N GLU A 55 -7.45 -11.51 3.86
CA GLU A 55 -7.32 -10.56 4.98
C GLU A 55 -6.15 -9.61 4.73
N LEU A 56 -6.34 -8.34 5.08
CA LEU A 56 -5.26 -7.35 5.14
C LEU A 56 -4.74 -7.24 6.58
N LEU A 57 -3.44 -7.44 6.74
CA LEU A 57 -2.75 -7.10 7.99
C LEU A 57 -2.16 -5.68 7.89
N ILE A 58 -2.75 -4.74 8.62
CA ILE A 58 -2.37 -3.32 8.57
C ILE A 58 -1.61 -2.96 9.85
N LYS A 59 -0.43 -2.36 9.68
CA LYS A 59 0.44 -1.92 10.79
C LYS A 59 0.75 -0.44 10.67
N TYR A 60 1.00 0.22 11.81
CA TYR A 60 1.45 1.59 11.82
C TYR A 60 2.94 1.59 11.53
N GLU A 61 3.34 2.25 10.45
CA GLU A 61 4.75 2.47 10.15
C GLU A 61 5.14 3.84 10.69
N GLN A 62 6.05 3.84 11.66
CA GLN A 62 6.73 5.06 12.07
C GLN A 62 7.88 5.24 11.10
N LEU A 63 7.71 6.13 10.12
CA LEU A 63 8.83 6.62 9.33
C LEU A 63 9.77 7.32 10.31
N GLU A 64 10.88 6.67 10.66
CA GLU A 64 11.99 7.40 11.27
C GLU A 64 12.43 8.44 10.24
N GLU A 65 12.14 9.71 10.50
CA GLU A 65 12.88 10.79 9.86
C GLU A 65 14.35 10.50 10.16
N GLY A 66 15.10 10.13 9.12
CA GLY A 66 16.49 9.75 9.25
C GLY A 66 17.23 10.73 10.14
N GLU A 67 17.79 10.22 11.23
CA GLU A 67 18.97 10.80 11.82
C GLU A 67 20.02 10.88 10.69
N GLU A 68 20.10 12.01 9.99
CA GLU A 68 21.35 12.45 9.39
C GLU A 68 22.33 12.64 10.57
N SER A 69 22.97 11.53 10.95
CA SER A 69 24.13 11.54 11.81
C SER A 69 25.25 12.29 11.07
N GLU A 70 25.78 13.31 11.72
CA GLU A 70 26.84 14.24 11.27
C GLU A 70 28.04 13.62 10.55
#